data_AF-A0A9E1VY35-F1
#
_entry.id   AF-A0A9E1VY35-F1
#
_cell.length_a   1.000
_cell.length_b   1.000
_cell.length_c   1.000
_cell.angle_alpha   90.00
_cell.angle_beta   90.00
_cell.angle_gamma   90.00
#
_symmetry.space_group_name_H-M   'P 1'
#
loop_
_entity.id
_entity.type
_entity.pdbx_description
1 polymer ?
#
loop_
_entity_poly.entity_id
_entity_poly.type
_entity_poly.pdbx_seq_one_letter_code
_entity_poly.pdbx_strand_id
1 'polypeptide(L)'
;MSRRSGGRQARLAERLAPLTEEAKPVHPGETGGTFMPLSPSAMEAIAENTYRILEEVGFGRSTPHCTDTMVAAGAIMGDDGRLRIPRSLVEHTLSICQRNLTLHGVDAKHDLEISGQRVHFSTAGAAVHVSDPENNSYRNSATEDLYDMARIADTCEHIHMFQRMCVLRDIDDPKTMDLNTLYCSVMGNSKHIGTSFTEADHVSAGLKMLHHFSGSEAAWRARPFVSMSNCFVVPPMTFAEESLECLRVGVEGGMPILLLSAGQAGATAPALLAGAVSQAWAECLGGLVYVNAIKPGAPAIIGTWPFVSDLRTGAMSGGSPEQGILSAACAQMGNYFDLPTGTACGMTDAKFPDFQAGAERAYTAVAAAMAGANVVYEAAGMYGSLMGACPESLLMDNDVLGACMRMTKGLKVDADSLSFDVINEVCMGGKGHYLGSDQTLSVMQTEYIYPNLGDRSSPNVWAEQGKPVLLDKAIAKKKELLASYFPTHISDEADLAIRAEFDIRLTREQIGR
;
A
#
# COMPACT_ATOMS: atom_id res chain seq x y z
N MET A 1 3.70 -8.26 -58.80
CA MET A 1 2.85 -7.64 -57.75
C MET A 1 3.63 -7.61 -56.44
N SER A 2 4.19 -6.46 -56.06
CA SER A 2 4.89 -6.30 -54.79
C SER A 2 3.86 -6.26 -53.64
N ARG A 3 3.93 -7.23 -52.73
CA ARG A 3 3.11 -7.24 -51.51
C ARG A 3 3.61 -6.10 -50.60
N ARG A 4 2.73 -5.13 -50.33
CA ARG A 4 2.95 -4.00 -49.41
C ARG A 4 3.38 -4.52 -48.02
N SER A 5 4.67 -4.42 -47.70
CA SER A 5 5.23 -4.70 -46.37
C SER A 5 4.82 -3.67 -45.31
N GLY A 6 4.35 -2.48 -45.72
CA GLY A 6 3.99 -1.38 -44.82
C GLY A 6 2.78 -1.64 -43.93
N GLY A 7 1.80 -2.47 -44.34
CA GLY A 7 0.60 -2.72 -43.54
C GLY A 7 0.84 -3.56 -42.28
N ARG A 8 1.84 -4.45 -42.30
CA ARG A 8 2.21 -5.27 -41.12
C ARG A 8 3.03 -4.47 -40.12
N GLN A 9 3.95 -3.62 -40.59
CA GLN A 9 4.71 -2.72 -39.72
C GLN A 9 3.83 -1.63 -39.11
N ALA A 10 2.90 -1.05 -39.87
CA ALA A 10 1.93 -0.09 -39.33
C ALA A 10 1.04 -0.71 -38.24
N ARG A 11 0.50 -1.91 -38.46
CA ARG A 11 -0.28 -2.63 -37.44
C ARG A 11 0.55 -3.09 -36.24
N LEU A 12 1.84 -3.38 -36.42
CA LEU A 12 2.76 -3.67 -35.30
C LEU A 12 3.04 -2.41 -34.49
N ALA A 13 3.27 -1.26 -35.15
CA ALA A 13 3.49 0.01 -34.49
C ALA A 13 2.24 0.52 -33.76
N GLU A 14 1.05 0.36 -34.35
CA GLU A 14 -0.25 0.70 -33.75
C GLU A 14 -0.56 -0.20 -32.54
N ARG A 15 -0.13 -1.47 -32.55
CA ARG A 15 -0.20 -2.38 -31.39
C ARG A 15 0.86 -2.11 -30.31
N LEU A 16 1.96 -1.47 -30.66
CA LEU A 16 3.01 -1.07 -29.72
C LEU A 16 2.77 0.33 -29.16
N ALA A 17 1.78 1.07 -29.69
CA ALA A 17 1.37 2.34 -29.13
C ALA A 17 0.84 2.13 -27.70
N PRO A 18 1.16 3.03 -26.76
CA PRO A 18 0.57 2.99 -25.43
C PRO A 18 -0.95 3.04 -25.53
N LEU A 19 -1.63 2.18 -24.78
CA LEU A 19 -3.09 2.26 -24.63
C LEU A 19 -3.46 3.59 -23.99
N THR A 20 -4.67 4.08 -24.29
CA THR A 20 -5.27 5.10 -23.43
C THR A 20 -5.51 4.48 -22.05
N GLU A 21 -5.54 5.30 -21.00
CA GLU A 21 -5.75 4.79 -19.64
C GLU A 21 -7.03 3.97 -19.56
N GLU A 22 -8.14 4.41 -20.16
CA GLU A 22 -9.43 3.68 -20.13
C GLU A 22 -9.39 2.32 -20.83
N ALA A 23 -8.51 2.15 -21.81
CA ALA A 23 -8.39 0.92 -22.59
C ALA A 23 -7.54 -0.15 -21.88
N LYS A 24 -6.85 0.20 -20.79
CA LYS A 24 -6.03 -0.75 -20.04
C LYS A 24 -6.90 -1.86 -19.42
N PRO A 25 -6.36 -3.08 -19.29
CA PRO A 25 -7.12 -4.23 -18.82
C PRO A 25 -7.49 -4.14 -17.34
N VAL A 26 -6.80 -3.33 -16.55
CA VAL A 26 -7.02 -3.10 -15.12
C VAL A 26 -6.70 -1.66 -14.76
N HIS A 27 -7.33 -1.16 -13.70
CA HIS A 27 -7.14 0.22 -13.21
C HIS A 27 -6.88 0.22 -11.69
N PRO A 28 -6.28 1.28 -11.13
CA PRO A 28 -6.36 1.52 -9.68
C PRO A 28 -7.83 1.60 -9.23
N GLY A 29 -8.17 0.92 -8.15
CA GLY A 29 -9.52 0.95 -7.59
C GLY A 29 -10.54 0.04 -8.27
N GLU A 30 -10.11 -1.04 -8.96
CA GLU A 30 -11.03 -2.14 -9.30
C GLU A 30 -11.70 -2.65 -8.02
N THR A 31 -12.93 -3.15 -8.17
CA THR A 31 -13.77 -3.53 -7.03
C THR A 31 -13.51 -4.98 -6.62
N GLY A 32 -13.11 -5.18 -5.36
CA GLY A 32 -12.95 -6.50 -4.75
C GLY A 32 -14.24 -7.06 -4.12
N GLY A 33 -14.10 -7.71 -2.96
CA GLY A 33 -15.19 -8.29 -2.16
C GLY A 33 -15.74 -9.64 -2.64
N THR A 34 -15.09 -10.28 -3.61
CA THR A 34 -15.49 -11.61 -4.11
C THR A 34 -14.99 -12.74 -3.22
N PHE A 35 -13.90 -12.54 -2.49
CA PHE A 35 -13.39 -13.49 -1.50
C PHE A 35 -13.86 -13.10 -0.10
N MET A 36 -14.74 -13.93 0.48
CA MET A 36 -15.33 -13.69 1.81
C MET A 36 -14.92 -14.82 2.77
N PRO A 37 -13.79 -14.69 3.50
CA PRO A 37 -13.36 -15.70 4.48
C PRO A 37 -14.26 -15.77 5.71
N LEU A 38 -15.09 -14.76 5.98
CA LEU A 38 -16.03 -14.71 7.10
C LEU A 38 -17.48 -14.84 6.60
N SER A 39 -18.29 -15.64 7.30
CA SER A 39 -19.74 -15.61 7.12
C SER A 39 -20.35 -14.33 7.73
N PRO A 40 -21.58 -13.93 7.35
CA PRO A 40 -22.26 -12.80 7.98
C PRO A 40 -22.33 -12.90 9.51
N SER A 41 -22.68 -14.07 10.05
CA SER A 41 -22.73 -14.31 11.50
C SER A 41 -21.36 -14.22 12.17
N ALA A 42 -20.28 -14.58 11.46
CA ALA A 42 -18.92 -14.45 11.98
C ALA A 42 -18.48 -12.99 12.04
N MET A 43 -18.85 -12.17 11.05
CA MET A 43 -18.59 -10.72 11.08
C MET A 43 -19.31 -10.06 12.25
N GLU A 44 -20.59 -10.38 12.47
CA GLU A 44 -21.36 -9.88 13.64
C GLU A 44 -20.70 -10.28 14.97
N ALA A 45 -20.26 -11.54 15.10
CA ALA A 45 -19.59 -12.01 16.30
C ALA A 45 -18.24 -11.29 16.55
N ILE A 46 -17.47 -11.02 15.49
CA ILE A 46 -16.23 -10.23 15.58
C ILE A 46 -16.55 -8.79 15.98
N ALA A 47 -17.53 -8.15 15.36
CA ALA A 47 -17.94 -6.78 15.69
C ALA A 47 -18.38 -6.66 17.16
N GLU A 48 -19.22 -7.60 17.63
CA GLU A 48 -19.64 -7.63 19.03
C GLU A 48 -18.45 -7.82 19.98
N ASN A 49 -17.53 -8.72 19.65
CA ASN A 49 -16.33 -8.92 20.45
C ASN A 49 -15.42 -7.68 20.45
N THR A 50 -15.31 -6.97 19.33
CA THR A 50 -14.60 -5.69 19.22
C THR A 50 -15.20 -4.64 20.17
N TYR A 51 -16.52 -4.48 20.21
CA TYR A 51 -17.17 -3.57 21.17
C TYR A 51 -16.90 -3.97 22.62
N ARG A 52 -16.99 -5.26 22.94
CA ARG A 52 -16.72 -5.76 24.29
C ARG A 52 -15.27 -5.55 24.71
N ILE A 53 -14.30 -5.71 23.81
CA ILE A 53 -12.89 -5.40 24.10
C ILE A 53 -12.74 -3.91 24.45
N LEU A 54 -13.34 -3.02 23.68
CA LEU A 54 -13.29 -1.57 23.93
C LEU A 54 -13.95 -1.16 25.26
N GLU A 55 -15.09 -1.76 25.57
CA GLU A 55 -15.91 -1.41 26.74
C GLU A 55 -15.42 -2.06 28.03
N GLU A 56 -15.03 -3.35 28.01
CA GLU A 56 -14.65 -4.10 29.21
C GLU A 56 -13.13 -4.02 29.48
N VAL A 57 -12.30 -4.05 28.43
CA VAL A 57 -10.83 -4.04 28.54
C VAL A 57 -10.27 -2.64 28.40
N GLY A 58 -10.63 -1.88 27.35
CA GLY A 58 -10.10 -0.54 27.10
C GLY A 58 -8.58 -0.49 26.87
N PHE A 59 -7.97 0.69 26.93
CA PHE A 59 -6.54 0.92 26.68
C PHE A 59 -5.79 1.34 27.94
N GLY A 60 -4.53 0.94 28.07
CA GLY A 60 -3.60 1.50 29.05
C GLY A 60 -2.76 2.66 28.50
N ARG A 61 -2.13 3.44 29.39
CA ARG A 61 -1.11 4.47 29.08
C ARG A 61 -1.58 5.58 28.14
N SER A 62 -2.82 6.05 28.27
CA SER A 62 -3.25 7.27 27.57
C SER A 62 -2.45 8.48 28.07
N THR A 63 -2.06 9.38 27.17
CA THR A 63 -1.48 10.68 27.55
C THR A 63 -2.54 11.55 28.26
N PRO A 64 -2.14 12.60 29.00
CA PRO A 64 -3.10 13.53 29.60
C PRO A 64 -4.07 14.11 28.57
N HIS A 65 -3.56 14.55 27.42
CA HIS A 65 -4.40 15.07 26.33
C HIS A 65 -5.38 14.02 25.82
N CYS A 66 -4.91 12.79 25.56
CA CYS A 66 -5.77 11.70 25.11
C CYS A 66 -6.88 11.40 26.11
N THR A 67 -6.52 11.29 27.39
CA THR A 67 -7.48 11.05 28.48
C THR A 67 -8.53 12.14 28.55
N ASP A 68 -8.13 13.41 28.65
CA ASP A 68 -9.04 14.54 28.80
C ASP A 68 -9.98 14.65 27.60
N THR A 69 -9.45 14.51 26.40
CA THR A 69 -10.21 14.62 25.14
C THR A 69 -11.22 13.49 24.98
N MET A 70 -10.80 12.24 25.24
CA MET A 70 -11.69 11.09 25.11
C MET A 70 -12.74 11.02 26.22
N VAL A 71 -12.39 11.38 27.47
CA VAL A 71 -13.36 11.46 28.57
C VAL A 71 -14.39 12.55 28.31
N ALA A 72 -13.98 13.70 27.78
CA ALA A 72 -14.92 14.75 27.36
C ALA A 72 -15.88 14.27 26.25
N ALA A 73 -15.43 13.35 25.39
CA ALA A 73 -16.26 12.71 24.37
C ALA A 73 -17.16 11.58 24.91
N GLY A 74 -16.93 11.10 26.14
CA GLY A 74 -17.75 10.05 26.80
C GLY A 74 -17.02 8.72 27.07
N ALA A 75 -15.71 8.65 26.87
CA ALA A 75 -14.91 7.53 27.35
C ALA A 75 -14.81 7.55 28.88
N ILE A 76 -14.47 6.42 29.49
CA ILE A 76 -14.45 6.24 30.94
C ILE A 76 -13.04 5.85 31.36
N MET A 77 -12.39 6.71 32.14
CA MET A 77 -11.14 6.33 32.81
C MET A 77 -11.47 5.48 34.03
N GLY A 78 -11.08 4.20 34.00
CA GLY A 78 -11.25 3.27 35.10
C GLY A 78 -10.32 3.57 36.27
N ASP A 79 -10.70 3.10 37.46
CA ASP A 79 -9.85 3.13 38.66
C ASP A 79 -8.60 2.24 38.53
N ASP A 80 -8.65 1.26 37.63
CA ASP A 80 -7.52 0.42 37.19
C ASP A 80 -6.58 1.12 36.19
N GLY A 81 -6.80 2.41 35.88
CA GLY A 81 -5.98 3.19 34.97
C GLY A 81 -6.16 2.83 33.50
N ARG A 82 -7.26 2.16 33.14
CA ARG A 82 -7.60 1.83 31.74
C ARG A 82 -8.72 2.72 31.22
N LEU A 83 -8.50 3.30 30.05
CA LEU A 83 -9.47 4.12 29.32
C LEU A 83 -10.39 3.20 28.50
N ARG A 84 -11.65 3.07 28.93
CA ARG A 84 -12.69 2.27 28.28
C ARG A 84 -13.56 3.13 27.39
N ILE A 85 -13.98 2.57 26.26
CA ILE A 85 -14.74 3.28 25.23
C ILE A 85 -16.11 2.59 25.11
N PRO A 86 -17.19 3.20 25.61
CA PRO A 86 -18.53 2.61 25.52
C PRO A 86 -18.97 2.44 24.06
N ARG A 87 -19.77 1.40 23.79
CA ARG A 87 -20.32 1.13 22.46
C ARG A 87 -21.00 2.35 21.83
N SER A 88 -21.77 3.09 22.62
CA SER A 88 -22.48 4.30 22.15
C SER A 88 -21.54 5.39 21.63
N LEU A 89 -20.34 5.53 22.21
CA LEU A 89 -19.33 6.48 21.73
C LEU A 89 -18.69 6.00 20.42
N VAL A 90 -18.46 4.70 20.28
CA VAL A 90 -17.99 4.12 19.01
C VAL A 90 -19.04 4.32 17.92
N GLU A 91 -20.30 3.99 18.19
CA GLU A 91 -21.43 4.19 17.26
C GLU A 91 -21.62 5.66 16.88
N HIS A 92 -21.50 6.58 17.85
CA HIS A 92 -21.51 8.02 17.57
C HIS A 92 -20.35 8.42 16.65
N THR A 93 -19.14 7.96 16.93
CA THR A 93 -17.96 8.22 16.09
C THR A 93 -18.17 7.71 14.68
N LEU A 94 -18.68 6.49 14.52
CA LEU A 94 -19.02 5.91 13.22
C LEU A 94 -20.06 6.75 12.46
N SER A 95 -20.94 7.48 13.14
CA SER A 95 -21.92 8.37 12.50
C SER A 95 -21.34 9.68 11.96
N ILE A 96 -20.17 10.11 12.46
CA ILE A 96 -19.55 11.41 12.10
C ILE A 96 -18.20 11.28 11.37
N CYS A 97 -17.59 10.10 11.40
CA CYS A 97 -16.29 9.86 10.78
C CYS A 97 -16.35 9.97 9.25
N GLN A 98 -15.19 10.21 8.63
CA GLN A 98 -15.07 10.28 7.18
C GLN A 98 -15.03 8.86 6.57
N ARG A 99 -16.09 8.48 5.86
CA ARG A 99 -16.22 7.15 5.21
C ARG A 99 -15.68 7.10 3.78
N ASN A 100 -15.80 8.20 3.06
CA ASN A 100 -15.28 8.35 1.70
C ASN A 100 -14.05 9.26 1.77
N LEU A 101 -12.88 8.64 1.67
CA LEU A 101 -11.60 9.34 1.77
C LEU A 101 -10.91 9.39 0.41
N THR A 102 -10.56 10.59 -0.04
CA THR A 102 -9.62 10.76 -1.14
C THR A 102 -8.23 10.99 -0.56
N LEU A 103 -7.29 10.12 -0.91
CA LEU A 103 -5.87 10.35 -0.67
C LEU A 103 -5.28 11.02 -1.91
N HIS A 104 -4.83 12.26 -1.77
CA HIS A 104 -4.35 13.02 -2.92
C HIS A 104 -2.93 12.61 -3.32
N GLY A 105 -2.66 12.51 -4.61
CA GLY A 105 -1.29 12.46 -5.11
C GLY A 105 -0.63 13.85 -5.07
N VAL A 106 0.70 13.89 -5.13
CA VAL A 106 1.40 15.15 -5.41
C VAL A 106 0.96 15.68 -6.79
N ASP A 107 0.83 14.76 -7.75
CA ASP A 107 0.08 14.95 -9.00
C ASP A 107 -1.36 14.41 -8.85
N ALA A 108 -2.34 15.23 -9.23
CA ALA A 108 -3.76 14.91 -9.09
C ALA A 108 -4.21 13.66 -9.89
N LYS A 109 -3.47 13.25 -10.92
CA LYS A 109 -3.77 12.01 -11.66
C LYS A 109 -3.57 10.75 -10.80
N HIS A 110 -2.91 10.87 -9.66
CA HIS A 110 -2.65 9.79 -8.70
C HIS A 110 -3.53 9.87 -7.44
N ASP A 111 -4.60 10.68 -7.46
CA ASP A 111 -5.59 10.69 -6.38
C ASP A 111 -6.26 9.31 -6.26
N LEU A 112 -6.37 8.79 -5.04
CA LEU A 112 -6.96 7.49 -4.74
C LEU A 112 -8.24 7.68 -3.93
N GLU A 113 -9.35 7.11 -4.38
CA GLU A 113 -10.57 7.05 -3.54
C GLU A 113 -10.58 5.74 -2.76
N ILE A 114 -10.45 5.89 -1.45
CA ILE A 114 -10.41 4.85 -0.42
C ILE A 114 -11.82 4.76 0.18
N SER A 115 -12.67 3.96 -0.48
CA SER A 115 -14.08 3.81 -0.12
C SER A 115 -14.63 2.50 -0.66
N GLY A 116 -15.63 1.94 0.04
CA GLY A 116 -16.25 0.67 -0.35
C GLY A 116 -15.20 -0.43 -0.51
N GLN A 117 -15.19 -1.10 -1.65
CA GLN A 117 -14.30 -2.24 -1.94
C GLN A 117 -13.27 -1.92 -3.04
N ARG A 118 -12.97 -0.65 -3.28
CA ARG A 118 -12.02 -0.21 -4.30
C ARG A 118 -10.60 -0.49 -3.85
N VAL A 119 -9.84 -1.29 -4.62
CA VAL A 119 -8.55 -1.82 -4.21
C VAL A 119 -7.38 -1.02 -4.78
N HIS A 120 -6.41 -0.70 -3.92
CA HIS A 120 -5.14 -0.09 -4.29
C HIS A 120 -3.96 -0.83 -3.67
N PHE A 121 -2.81 -0.82 -4.34
CA PHE A 121 -1.57 -1.41 -3.83
C PHE A 121 -0.59 -0.32 -3.44
N SER A 122 0.09 -0.53 -2.32
CA SER A 122 1.12 0.37 -1.80
C SER A 122 2.38 -0.43 -1.44
N THR A 123 3.53 0.22 -1.57
CA THR A 123 4.71 -0.16 -0.78
C THR A 123 4.43 0.03 0.72
N ALA A 124 5.35 -0.36 1.61
CA ALA A 124 5.44 0.02 3.03
C ALA A 124 6.56 -0.82 3.69
N GLY A 125 6.61 -0.84 5.03
CA GLY A 125 7.33 -1.81 5.85
C GLY A 125 8.53 -1.25 6.59
N ALA A 126 9.05 -0.07 6.20
CA ALA A 126 10.12 0.64 6.90
C ALA A 126 11.32 -0.24 7.31
N ALA A 127 11.78 -1.09 6.39
CA ALA A 127 12.91 -1.99 6.58
C ALA A 127 14.19 -1.24 7.00
N VAL A 128 15.01 -1.92 7.79
CA VAL A 128 16.31 -1.40 8.27
C VAL A 128 17.48 -1.85 7.39
N HIS A 129 17.22 -2.67 6.37
CA HIS A 129 18.21 -3.14 5.42
C HIS A 129 17.71 -3.04 3.98
N VAL A 130 18.68 -2.97 3.06
CA VAL A 130 18.48 -3.29 1.65
C VAL A 130 18.94 -4.71 1.42
N SER A 131 18.06 -5.52 0.82
CA SER A 131 18.41 -6.84 0.28
C SER A 131 19.07 -6.62 -1.07
N ASP A 132 20.35 -6.98 -1.17
CA ASP A 132 21.19 -6.78 -2.35
C ASP A 132 21.43 -8.13 -3.03
N PRO A 133 20.61 -8.49 -4.04
CA PRO A 133 20.77 -9.75 -4.76
C PRO A 133 22.02 -9.78 -5.65
N GLU A 134 22.56 -8.62 -6.06
CA GLU A 134 23.78 -8.57 -6.88
C GLU A 134 25.00 -9.03 -6.06
N ASN A 135 25.06 -8.62 -4.79
CA ASN A 135 26.15 -8.96 -3.88
C ASN A 135 25.81 -10.10 -2.91
N ASN A 136 24.60 -10.66 -3.01
CA ASN A 136 24.06 -11.69 -2.10
C ASN A 136 24.24 -11.30 -0.62
N SER A 137 23.81 -10.09 -0.27
CA SER A 137 24.04 -9.53 1.07
C SER A 137 22.87 -8.67 1.56
N TYR A 138 22.89 -8.37 2.86
CA TYR A 138 22.05 -7.34 3.46
C TYR A 138 22.97 -6.21 3.92
N ARG A 139 22.60 -4.97 3.60
CA ARG A 139 23.30 -3.78 4.08
C ARG A 139 22.33 -2.81 4.70
N ASN A 140 22.82 -1.90 5.53
CA ASN A 140 21.99 -0.81 6.04
C ASN A 140 21.43 0.01 4.86
N SER A 141 20.17 0.40 4.98
CA SER A 141 19.54 1.36 4.08
C SER A 141 20.06 2.77 4.32
N ALA A 142 20.26 3.51 3.24
CA ALA A 142 20.72 4.89 3.25
C ALA A 142 19.70 5.83 2.61
N THR A 143 19.93 7.14 2.73
CA THR A 143 19.11 8.21 2.15
C THR A 143 18.83 8.01 0.66
N GLU A 144 19.86 7.65 -0.11
CA GLU A 144 19.78 7.42 -1.55
C GLU A 144 18.91 6.20 -1.91
N ASP A 145 18.95 5.14 -1.10
CA ASP A 145 18.13 3.94 -1.35
C ASP A 145 16.63 4.25 -1.29
N LEU A 146 16.20 5.05 -0.31
CA LEU A 146 14.80 5.43 -0.19
C LEU A 146 14.35 6.26 -1.39
N TYR A 147 15.17 7.20 -1.82
CA TYR A 147 14.89 8.05 -2.98
C TYR A 147 14.83 7.24 -4.28
N ASP A 148 15.76 6.31 -4.48
CA ASP A 148 15.76 5.44 -5.64
C ASP A 148 14.56 4.48 -5.66
N MET A 149 14.18 3.93 -4.50
CA MET A 149 12.96 3.13 -4.39
C MET A 149 11.70 3.97 -4.70
N ALA A 150 11.64 5.21 -4.22
CA ALA A 150 10.55 6.14 -4.53
C ALA A 150 10.44 6.39 -6.04
N ARG A 151 11.58 6.65 -6.71
CA ARG A 151 11.66 6.85 -8.17
C ARG A 151 11.23 5.63 -8.97
N ILE A 152 11.67 4.44 -8.57
CA ILE A 152 11.27 3.20 -9.23
C ILE A 152 9.75 3.01 -9.10
N ALA A 153 9.23 3.13 -7.87
CA ALA A 153 7.82 2.97 -7.60
C ALA A 153 6.95 4.00 -8.34
N ASP A 154 7.46 5.21 -8.61
CA ASP A 154 6.77 6.25 -9.36
C ASP A 154 6.46 5.81 -10.80
N THR A 155 7.35 5.01 -11.40
CA THR A 155 7.16 4.45 -12.77
C THR A 155 6.28 3.21 -12.82
N CYS A 156 6.00 2.57 -11.67
CA CYS A 156 5.22 1.33 -11.60
C CYS A 156 3.73 1.60 -11.76
N GLU A 157 3.08 1.02 -12.77
CA GLU A 157 1.64 1.20 -13.03
C GLU A 157 0.75 0.63 -11.91
N HIS A 158 1.13 -0.52 -11.35
CA HIS A 158 0.31 -1.30 -10.42
C HIS A 158 0.73 -1.13 -8.95
N ILE A 159 1.59 -0.14 -8.66
CA ILE A 159 1.89 0.36 -7.32
C ILE A 159 1.28 1.76 -7.24
N HIS A 160 0.12 1.91 -6.63
CA HIS A 160 -0.69 3.14 -6.74
C HIS A 160 -0.36 4.19 -5.67
N MET A 161 0.28 3.78 -4.57
CA MET A 161 0.72 4.64 -3.47
C MET A 161 2.16 4.28 -3.08
N PHE A 162 2.93 5.28 -2.62
CA PHE A 162 4.27 5.05 -2.08
C PHE A 162 4.28 5.33 -0.57
N GLN A 163 4.28 4.29 0.24
CA GLN A 163 4.61 4.40 1.66
C GLN A 163 6.08 4.06 1.87
N ARG A 164 6.76 4.84 2.72
CA ARG A 164 8.20 4.70 2.99
C ARG A 164 8.59 3.24 3.21
N MET A 165 9.62 2.80 2.48
CA MET A 165 10.03 1.39 2.47
C MET A 165 11.16 1.08 3.44
N CYS A 166 11.96 2.08 3.83
CA CYS A 166 13.10 1.88 4.71
C CYS A 166 13.32 3.02 5.71
N VAL A 167 14.12 2.74 6.74
CA VAL A 167 14.69 3.73 7.67
C VAL A 167 16.04 4.21 7.13
N LEU A 168 16.30 5.51 7.19
CA LEU A 168 17.58 6.08 6.76
C LEU A 168 18.64 5.88 7.85
N ARG A 169 19.46 4.84 7.72
CA ARG A 169 20.43 4.45 8.75
C ARG A 169 21.80 5.10 8.62
N ASP A 170 21.95 5.97 7.63
CA ASP A 170 23.08 6.86 7.42
C ASP A 170 22.90 8.22 8.14
N ILE A 171 21.78 8.43 8.82
CA ILE A 171 21.47 9.63 9.60
C ILE A 171 21.15 9.23 11.04
N ASP A 172 22.02 9.62 11.98
CA ASP A 172 21.86 9.26 13.41
C ASP A 172 20.82 10.13 14.14
N ASP A 173 20.68 11.41 13.76
CA ASP A 173 19.73 12.33 14.38
C ASP A 173 18.29 12.03 13.94
N PRO A 174 17.38 11.61 14.85
CA PRO A 174 16.04 11.17 14.47
C PRO A 174 15.21 12.24 13.75
N LYS A 175 15.38 13.52 14.11
CA LYS A 175 14.67 14.62 13.47
C LYS A 175 15.12 14.80 12.03
N THR A 176 16.44 14.86 11.82
CA THR A 176 17.03 14.95 10.48
C THR A 176 16.65 13.74 9.64
N MET A 177 16.62 12.54 10.23
CA MET A 177 16.21 11.30 9.58
C MET A 177 14.75 11.36 9.12
N ASP A 178 13.81 11.77 9.96
CA ASP A 178 12.39 11.88 9.61
C ASP A 178 12.15 12.92 8.50
N LEU A 179 12.81 14.08 8.60
CA LEU A 179 12.68 15.15 7.61
C LEU A 179 13.30 14.77 6.26
N ASN A 180 14.43 14.06 6.25
CA ASN A 180 15.01 13.52 5.02
C ASN A 180 14.18 12.37 4.45
N THR A 181 13.57 11.54 5.31
CA THR A 181 12.64 10.49 4.86
C THR A 181 11.45 11.11 4.11
N LEU A 182 10.87 12.18 4.67
CA LEU A 182 9.80 12.92 4.03
C LEU A 182 10.26 13.54 2.70
N TYR A 183 11.40 14.24 2.71
CA TYR A 183 11.96 14.88 1.52
C TYR A 183 12.22 13.85 0.41
N CYS A 184 12.93 12.75 0.68
CA CYS A 184 13.25 11.72 -0.30
C CYS A 184 11.97 11.11 -0.91
N SER A 185 10.96 10.86 -0.07
CA SER A 185 9.71 10.25 -0.53
C SER A 185 8.92 11.19 -1.44
N VAL A 186 8.77 12.47 -1.06
CA VAL A 186 8.03 13.46 -1.85
C VAL A 186 8.80 13.87 -3.11
N MET A 187 10.12 14.01 -3.05
CA MET A 187 10.93 14.33 -4.24
C MET A 187 11.00 13.18 -5.24
N GLY A 188 11.03 11.94 -4.75
CA GLY A 188 11.21 10.76 -5.59
C GLY A 188 9.91 10.20 -6.19
N ASN A 189 8.74 10.63 -5.73
CA ASN A 189 7.47 10.03 -6.15
C ASN A 189 6.33 11.06 -6.19
N SER A 190 5.52 10.97 -7.25
CA SER A 190 4.42 11.91 -7.53
C SER A 190 3.05 11.41 -7.05
N LYS A 191 2.96 10.17 -6.55
CA LYS A 191 1.73 9.55 -6.03
C LYS A 191 1.45 10.02 -4.60
N HIS A 192 0.38 9.50 -3.98
CA HIS A 192 0.17 9.73 -2.55
C HIS A 192 1.32 9.10 -1.76
N ILE A 193 1.79 9.81 -0.73
CA ILE A 193 2.95 9.39 0.07
C ILE A 193 2.52 9.01 1.49
N GLY A 194 3.01 7.88 2.00
CA GLY A 194 2.91 7.53 3.41
C GLY A 194 4.26 7.66 4.11
N THR A 195 4.31 8.37 5.25
CA THR A 195 5.51 8.45 6.10
C THR A 195 5.15 8.36 7.58
N SER A 196 6.15 8.22 8.45
CA SER A 196 5.97 8.24 9.91
C SER A 196 6.90 9.28 10.50
N PHE A 197 6.59 9.71 11.73
CA PHE A 197 7.43 10.60 12.51
C PHE A 197 7.64 10.02 13.90
N THR A 198 8.83 10.21 14.43
CA THR A 198 9.24 9.70 15.74
C THR A 198 8.65 10.56 16.86
N GLU A 199 8.70 11.89 16.70
CA GLU A 199 8.30 12.86 17.73
C GLU A 199 7.41 13.98 17.17
N ALA A 200 6.56 14.55 18.04
CA ALA A 200 5.54 15.53 17.65
C ALA A 200 6.14 16.85 17.08
N ASP A 201 7.33 17.25 17.53
CA ASP A 201 8.02 18.41 16.98
C ASP A 201 8.63 18.11 15.59
N HIS A 202 8.91 16.84 15.27
CA HIS A 202 9.27 16.41 13.92
C HIS A 202 8.07 16.52 12.98
N VAL A 203 6.87 16.10 13.44
CA VAL A 203 5.62 16.30 12.68
C VAL A 203 5.41 17.78 12.38
N SER A 204 5.60 18.64 13.39
CA SER A 204 5.47 20.09 13.23
C SER A 204 6.45 20.66 12.19
N ALA A 205 7.70 20.17 12.18
CA ALA A 205 8.69 20.56 11.17
C ALA A 205 8.36 19.98 9.78
N GLY A 206 7.88 18.74 9.72
CA GLY A 206 7.44 18.08 8.49
C GLY A 206 6.27 18.79 7.84
N LEU A 207 5.28 19.26 8.62
CA LEU A 207 4.17 20.08 8.13
C LEU A 207 4.68 21.38 7.47
N LYS A 208 5.67 22.06 8.06
CA LYS A 208 6.30 23.23 7.43
C LYS A 208 6.96 22.90 6.11
N MET A 209 7.69 21.77 6.04
CA MET A 209 8.26 21.29 4.78
C MET A 209 7.18 21.00 3.73
N LEU A 210 6.05 20.41 4.13
CA LEU A 210 4.91 20.16 3.25
C LEU A 210 4.25 21.43 2.75
N HIS A 211 4.25 22.50 3.55
CA HIS A 211 3.78 23.80 3.11
C HIS A 211 4.68 24.37 2.01
N HIS A 212 6.01 24.16 2.07
CA HIS A 212 6.91 24.54 0.99
C HIS A 212 6.66 23.73 -0.28
N PHE A 213 6.51 22.40 -0.18
CA PHE A 213 6.16 21.55 -1.32
C PHE A 213 4.81 21.95 -1.95
N SER A 214 3.83 22.31 -1.12
CA SER A 214 2.48 22.72 -1.57
C SER A 214 2.41 24.20 -1.98
N GLY A 215 3.45 24.98 -1.72
CA GLY A 215 3.49 26.44 -1.85
C GLY A 215 2.82 27.24 -0.71
N SER A 216 1.95 26.64 0.10
CA SER A 216 1.40 27.25 1.33
C SER A 216 0.70 26.23 2.24
N GLU A 217 0.44 26.61 3.49
CA GLU A 217 -0.43 25.82 4.40
C GLU A 217 -1.86 25.65 3.86
N ALA A 218 -2.42 26.69 3.25
CA ALA A 218 -3.77 26.62 2.69
C ALA A 218 -3.85 25.61 1.53
N ALA A 219 -2.83 25.58 0.66
CA ALA A 219 -2.72 24.60 -0.42
C ALA A 219 -2.55 23.17 0.12
N TRP A 220 -1.69 22.99 1.12
CA TRP A 220 -1.52 21.70 1.81
C TRP A 220 -2.84 21.18 2.38
N ARG A 221 -3.56 22.00 3.15
CA ARG A 221 -4.84 21.60 3.77
C ARG A 221 -5.94 21.32 2.75
N ALA A 222 -5.89 21.95 1.58
CA ALA A 222 -6.85 21.70 0.51
C ALA A 222 -6.62 20.35 -0.19
N ARG A 223 -5.36 19.90 -0.30
CA ARG A 223 -4.96 18.66 -0.96
C ARG A 223 -3.79 17.99 -0.23
N PRO A 224 -4.01 17.39 0.96
CA PRO A 224 -2.93 16.73 1.68
C PRO A 224 -2.49 15.48 0.93
N PHE A 225 -1.29 15.52 0.35
CA PHE A 225 -0.72 14.43 -0.44
C PHE A 225 0.22 13.50 0.34
N VAL A 226 0.35 13.74 1.65
CA VAL A 226 1.07 12.86 2.59
C VAL A 226 0.13 12.40 3.69
N SER A 227 0.13 11.10 3.99
CA SER A 227 -0.49 10.53 5.18
C SER A 227 0.57 10.11 6.20
N MET A 228 0.21 10.19 7.48
CA MET A 228 1.05 9.72 8.57
C MET A 228 0.67 8.30 8.97
N SER A 229 1.57 7.36 8.73
CA SER A 229 1.58 6.05 9.38
C SER A 229 1.87 6.25 10.87
N ASN A 230 0.92 5.89 11.72
CA ASN A 230 1.02 6.11 13.16
C ASN A 230 0.68 4.83 13.93
N CYS A 231 1.70 4.27 14.58
CA CYS A 231 1.57 3.16 15.52
C CYS A 231 1.18 3.70 16.91
N PHE A 232 0.00 4.30 17.00
CA PHE A 232 -0.55 4.92 18.22
C PHE A 232 -0.79 3.90 19.35
N VAL A 233 -0.82 2.61 19.00
CA VAL A 233 -1.03 1.49 19.92
C VAL A 233 0.17 0.54 19.84
N VAL A 234 0.62 0.09 21.01
CA VAL A 234 1.48 -1.07 21.20
C VAL A 234 0.58 -2.24 21.62
N PRO A 235 0.32 -3.19 20.73
CA PRO A 235 -0.51 -4.35 21.07
C PRO A 235 0.11 -5.16 22.22
N PRO A 236 -0.69 -5.67 23.16
CA PRO A 236 -2.15 -5.55 23.21
C PRO A 236 -2.63 -4.27 23.93
N MET A 237 -3.57 -3.56 23.31
CA MET A 237 -4.45 -2.56 23.96
C MET A 237 -3.72 -1.54 24.87
N THR A 238 -2.57 -1.03 24.44
CA THR A 238 -1.78 -0.04 25.20
C THR A 238 -1.37 1.08 24.26
N PHE A 239 -1.61 2.33 24.62
CA PHE A 239 -1.16 3.44 23.78
C PHE A 239 0.36 3.62 23.81
N ALA A 240 0.92 4.01 22.67
CA ALA A 240 2.26 4.57 22.56
C ALA A 240 2.17 6.08 22.78
N GLU A 241 2.72 6.58 23.89
CA GLU A 241 2.54 7.97 24.33
C GLU A 241 3.11 8.97 23.33
N GLU A 242 4.32 8.73 22.82
CA GLU A 242 4.99 9.56 21.82
C GLU A 242 4.20 9.57 20.50
N SER A 243 3.76 8.39 20.04
CA SER A 243 2.93 8.25 18.84
C SER A 243 1.58 8.97 18.95
N LEU A 244 0.97 9.01 20.15
CA LEU A 244 -0.28 9.74 20.38
C LEU A 244 -0.10 11.25 20.23
N GLU A 245 1.04 11.80 20.66
CA GLU A 245 1.33 13.21 20.47
C GLU A 245 1.64 13.53 19.01
N CYS A 246 2.34 12.65 18.30
CA CYS A 246 2.48 12.74 16.84
C CYS A 246 1.10 12.74 16.16
N LEU A 247 0.22 11.79 16.52
CA LEU A 247 -1.14 11.66 16.00
C LEU A 247 -1.90 12.97 16.17
N ARG A 248 -1.90 13.53 17.39
CA ARG A 248 -2.57 14.79 17.71
C ARG A 248 -2.10 15.92 16.80
N VAL A 249 -0.79 16.15 16.72
CA VAL A 249 -0.21 17.20 15.87
C VAL A 249 -0.52 16.96 14.38
N GLY A 250 -0.50 15.70 13.92
CA GLY A 250 -0.88 15.35 12.55
C GLY A 250 -2.33 15.69 12.22
N VAL A 251 -3.27 15.35 13.11
CA VAL A 251 -4.71 15.66 12.96
C VAL A 251 -4.93 17.18 12.92
N GLU A 252 -4.34 17.92 13.86
CA GLU A 252 -4.41 19.39 13.90
C GLU A 252 -3.78 20.03 12.64
N GLY A 253 -2.69 19.43 12.14
CA GLY A 253 -2.01 19.79 10.90
C GLY A 253 -2.77 19.49 9.61
N GLY A 254 -3.91 18.78 9.69
CA GLY A 254 -4.73 18.41 8.53
C GLY A 254 -4.18 17.23 7.72
N MET A 255 -3.34 16.39 8.33
CA MET A 255 -2.80 15.19 7.70
C MET A 255 -3.76 14.01 7.85
N PRO A 256 -4.02 13.22 6.79
CA PRO A 256 -4.64 11.91 6.92
C PRO A 256 -3.81 10.97 7.81
N ILE A 257 -4.47 10.30 8.75
CA ILE A 257 -3.81 9.40 9.71
C ILE A 257 -4.07 7.95 9.36
N LEU A 258 -3.04 7.17 9.06
CA LEU A 258 -3.12 5.72 9.02
C LEU A 258 -2.92 5.19 10.45
N LEU A 259 -4.02 4.75 11.07
CA LEU A 259 -4.07 4.20 12.42
C LEU A 259 -3.62 2.74 12.40
N LEU A 260 -2.42 2.44 12.89
CA LEU A 260 -1.82 1.11 12.80
C LEU A 260 -1.96 0.31 14.10
N SER A 261 -2.61 -0.85 13.99
CA SER A 261 -2.60 -1.92 14.99
C SER A 261 -1.78 -3.10 14.45
N ALA A 262 -0.56 -3.27 14.93
CA ALA A 262 0.42 -4.26 14.43
C ALA A 262 0.59 -5.47 15.38
N GLY A 263 -0.52 -6.09 15.80
CA GLY A 263 -0.48 -7.21 16.76
C GLY A 263 -0.03 -8.51 16.10
N GLN A 264 0.82 -9.29 16.75
CA GLN A 264 1.28 -10.58 16.25
C GLN A 264 0.45 -11.72 16.84
N ALA A 265 -0.31 -12.41 16.01
CA ALA A 265 -1.11 -13.56 16.40
C ALA A 265 -0.22 -14.65 17.00
N GLY A 266 -0.43 -14.93 18.29
CA GLY A 266 0.37 -15.87 19.07
C GLY A 266 1.46 -15.23 19.94
N ALA A 267 1.65 -13.92 19.86
CA ALA A 267 2.59 -13.16 20.69
C ALA A 267 1.91 -11.95 21.36
N THR A 268 1.62 -10.89 20.61
CA THR A 268 1.01 -9.64 21.11
C THR A 268 -0.48 -9.51 20.75
N ALA A 269 -1.02 -10.49 20.03
CA ALA A 269 -2.44 -10.72 19.81
C ALA A 269 -2.76 -12.22 20.04
N PRO A 270 -4.04 -12.61 20.25
CA PRO A 270 -4.43 -13.99 20.44
C PRO A 270 -3.93 -14.92 19.31
N ALA A 271 -3.52 -16.13 19.67
CA ALA A 271 -3.09 -17.14 18.69
C ALA A 271 -4.21 -17.57 17.73
N LEU A 272 -5.47 -17.48 18.16
CA LEU A 272 -6.63 -17.76 17.31
C LEU A 272 -6.93 -16.54 16.45
N LEU A 273 -6.91 -16.73 15.13
CA LEU A 273 -6.95 -15.66 14.13
C LEU A 273 -8.17 -14.73 14.28
N ALA A 274 -9.36 -15.25 14.57
CA ALA A 274 -10.55 -14.42 14.79
C ALA A 274 -10.42 -13.47 16.01
N GLY A 275 -9.70 -13.92 17.05
CA GLY A 275 -9.38 -13.08 18.20
C GLY A 275 -8.36 -11.99 17.85
N ALA A 276 -7.36 -12.32 17.02
CA ALA A 276 -6.41 -11.32 16.51
C ALA A 276 -7.10 -10.26 15.63
N VAL A 277 -8.04 -10.66 14.76
CA VAL A 277 -8.88 -9.73 13.98
C VAL A 277 -9.72 -8.84 14.91
N SER A 278 -10.38 -9.42 15.92
CA SER A 278 -11.20 -8.67 16.87
C SER A 278 -10.39 -7.62 17.64
N GLN A 279 -9.19 -7.99 18.11
CA GLN A 279 -8.29 -7.08 18.81
C GLN A 279 -7.82 -5.96 17.87
N ALA A 280 -7.40 -6.28 16.65
CA ALA A 280 -6.93 -5.26 15.71
C ALA A 280 -8.00 -4.21 15.39
N TRP A 281 -9.25 -4.65 15.23
CA TRP A 281 -10.40 -3.76 15.04
C TRP A 281 -10.71 -2.94 16.30
N ALA A 282 -10.65 -3.54 17.49
CA ALA A 282 -10.83 -2.79 18.74
C ALA A 282 -9.77 -1.69 18.89
N GLU A 283 -8.51 -2.04 18.63
CA GLU A 283 -7.40 -1.09 18.69
C GLU A 283 -7.62 0.09 17.72
N CYS A 284 -7.91 -0.20 16.44
CA CYS A 284 -8.12 0.84 15.43
C CYS A 284 -9.37 1.68 15.65
N LEU A 285 -10.50 1.09 16.08
CA LEU A 285 -11.70 1.86 16.41
C LEU A 285 -11.48 2.77 17.62
N GLY A 286 -10.67 2.35 18.60
CA GLY A 286 -10.25 3.24 19.68
C GLY A 286 -9.44 4.45 19.19
N GLY A 287 -8.51 4.22 18.26
CA GLY A 287 -7.79 5.30 17.57
C GLY A 287 -8.72 6.23 16.77
N LEU A 288 -9.72 5.67 16.08
CA LEU A 288 -10.70 6.45 15.31
C LEU A 288 -11.54 7.37 16.20
N VAL A 289 -11.94 6.87 17.38
CA VAL A 289 -12.61 7.70 18.40
C VAL A 289 -11.71 8.84 18.84
N TYR A 290 -10.44 8.58 19.12
CA TYR A 290 -9.51 9.64 19.52
C TYR A 290 -9.32 10.70 18.42
N VAL A 291 -9.12 10.28 17.16
CA VAL A 291 -9.01 11.19 16.00
C VAL A 291 -10.24 12.09 15.88
N ASN A 292 -11.44 11.53 15.99
CA ASN A 292 -12.69 12.30 15.89
C ASN A 292 -12.99 13.14 17.14
N ALA A 293 -12.47 12.76 18.30
CA ALA A 293 -12.56 13.56 19.53
C ALA A 293 -11.64 14.79 19.46
N ILE A 294 -10.47 14.69 18.79
CA ILE A 294 -9.61 15.85 18.48
C ILE A 294 -10.32 16.75 17.47
N LYS A 295 -10.76 16.18 16.35
CA LYS A 295 -11.38 16.92 15.25
C LYS A 295 -12.42 16.03 14.55
N PRO A 296 -13.72 16.31 14.72
CA PRO A 296 -14.78 15.56 14.05
C PRO A 296 -14.59 15.50 12.54
N GLY A 297 -14.68 14.29 11.97
CA GLY A 297 -14.54 14.07 10.53
C GLY A 297 -13.10 14.18 10.02
N ALA A 298 -12.08 14.19 10.89
CA ALA A 298 -10.69 14.16 10.45
C ALA A 298 -10.38 12.88 9.63
N PRO A 299 -9.59 13.00 8.55
CA PRO A 299 -9.30 11.88 7.65
C PRO A 299 -8.47 10.80 8.35
N ALA A 300 -8.99 9.58 8.39
CA ALA A 300 -8.31 8.44 8.96
C ALA A 300 -8.45 7.19 8.07
N ILE A 301 -7.39 6.40 8.02
CA ILE A 301 -7.35 5.07 7.40
C ILE A 301 -7.19 4.06 8.53
N ILE A 302 -8.05 3.04 8.55
CA ILE A 302 -8.06 1.98 9.55
C ILE A 302 -7.06 0.91 9.14
N GLY A 303 -5.86 0.94 9.74
CA GLY A 303 -4.76 0.03 9.48
C GLY A 303 -4.78 -1.19 10.41
N THR A 304 -5.74 -2.08 10.24
CA THR A 304 -5.80 -3.35 10.97
C THR A 304 -4.78 -4.32 10.40
N TRP A 305 -3.58 -4.37 10.99
CA TRP A 305 -2.43 -5.14 10.49
C TRP A 305 -2.05 -6.25 11.47
N PRO A 306 -2.94 -7.22 11.76
CA PRO A 306 -2.52 -8.38 12.51
C PRO A 306 -1.48 -9.16 11.68
N PHE A 307 -0.32 -9.38 12.26
CA PHE A 307 0.76 -10.19 11.72
C PHE A 307 0.69 -11.60 12.30
N VAL A 308 1.40 -12.54 11.68
CA VAL A 308 1.49 -13.94 12.16
C VAL A 308 2.86 -14.20 12.77
N SER A 309 2.89 -14.90 13.90
CA SER A 309 4.12 -15.50 14.44
C SER A 309 4.24 -16.96 13.99
N ASP A 310 5.41 -17.36 13.48
CA ASP A 310 5.75 -18.77 13.38
C ASP A 310 5.95 -19.32 14.79
N LEU A 311 4.95 -20.03 15.32
CA LEU A 311 4.92 -20.52 16.69
C LEU A 311 6.07 -21.51 17.01
N ARG A 312 6.78 -22.03 16.01
CA ARG A 312 7.94 -22.91 16.22
C ARG A 312 9.21 -22.13 16.55
N THR A 313 9.31 -20.91 16.04
CA THR A 313 10.54 -20.08 16.11
C THR A 313 10.34 -18.77 16.87
N GLY A 314 9.09 -18.31 17.01
CA GLY A 314 8.74 -16.99 17.52
C GLY A 314 8.95 -15.85 16.52
N ALA A 315 9.46 -16.13 15.32
CA ALA A 315 9.69 -15.11 14.30
C ALA A 315 8.38 -14.67 13.64
N MET A 316 8.37 -13.44 13.09
CA MET A 316 7.26 -12.99 12.27
C MET A 316 7.24 -13.71 10.92
N SER A 317 6.05 -14.09 10.44
CA SER A 317 5.83 -14.70 9.14
C SER A 317 4.80 -13.89 8.34
N GLY A 318 5.30 -12.97 7.53
CA GLY A 318 4.47 -12.12 6.67
C GLY A 318 4.11 -12.81 5.36
N GLY A 319 4.89 -13.81 4.95
CA GLY A 319 4.61 -14.61 3.75
C GLY A 319 3.60 -15.74 3.96
N SER A 320 3.12 -16.01 5.18
CA SER A 320 2.27 -17.17 5.47
C SER A 320 0.87 -17.11 4.82
N PRO A 321 0.23 -18.26 4.55
CA PRO A 321 -1.19 -18.27 4.16
C PRO A 321 -2.10 -17.71 5.27
N GLU A 322 -1.72 -17.84 6.54
CA GLU A 322 -2.40 -17.21 7.67
C GLU A 322 -2.38 -15.67 7.57
N GLN A 323 -1.28 -15.07 7.08
CA GLN A 323 -1.24 -13.62 6.83
C GLN A 323 -2.27 -13.21 5.77
N GLY A 324 -2.36 -13.99 4.69
CA GLY A 324 -3.33 -13.75 3.61
C GLY A 324 -4.78 -13.78 4.09
N ILE A 325 -5.16 -14.80 4.87
CA ILE A 325 -6.53 -14.91 5.38
C ILE A 325 -6.85 -13.91 6.48
N LEU A 326 -5.89 -13.57 7.36
CA LEU A 326 -6.05 -12.50 8.36
C LEU A 326 -6.31 -11.15 7.70
N SER A 327 -5.52 -10.82 6.68
CA SER A 327 -5.64 -9.57 5.92
C SER A 327 -6.98 -9.50 5.18
N ALA A 328 -7.39 -10.59 4.54
CA ALA A 328 -8.68 -10.70 3.89
C ALA A 328 -9.86 -10.57 4.87
N ALA A 329 -9.78 -11.20 6.05
CA ALA A 329 -10.80 -11.07 7.09
C ALA A 329 -10.88 -9.62 7.63
N CYS A 330 -9.73 -8.96 7.82
CA CYS A 330 -9.69 -7.56 8.21
C CYS A 330 -10.32 -6.64 7.15
N ALA A 331 -9.98 -6.85 5.87
CA ALA A 331 -10.59 -6.12 4.76
C ALA A 331 -12.11 -6.31 4.71
N GLN A 332 -12.59 -7.55 4.88
CA GLN A 332 -14.01 -7.85 4.90
C GLN A 332 -14.74 -7.15 6.07
N MET A 333 -14.12 -7.08 7.25
CA MET A 333 -14.65 -6.30 8.38
C MET A 333 -14.62 -4.79 8.11
N GLY A 334 -13.64 -4.29 7.34
CA GLY A 334 -13.61 -2.90 6.90
C GLY A 334 -14.79 -2.54 6.00
N ASN A 335 -15.15 -3.46 5.11
CA ASN A 335 -16.37 -3.36 4.30
C ASN A 335 -17.64 -3.42 5.17
N TYR A 336 -17.65 -4.25 6.22
CA TYR A 336 -18.76 -4.34 7.17
C TYR A 336 -18.97 -3.03 7.94
N PHE A 337 -17.89 -2.40 8.41
CA PHE A 337 -17.98 -1.11 9.11
C PHE A 337 -18.10 0.09 8.17
N ASP A 338 -17.91 -0.10 6.85
CA ASP A 338 -17.89 0.94 5.80
C ASP A 338 -16.88 2.07 6.11
N LEU A 339 -15.63 1.67 6.38
CA LEU A 339 -14.53 2.57 6.74
C LEU A 339 -13.36 2.46 5.75
N PRO A 340 -12.64 3.57 5.46
CA PRO A 340 -11.40 3.53 4.69
C PRO A 340 -10.39 2.60 5.37
N THR A 341 -10.09 1.45 4.76
CA THR A 341 -9.33 0.37 5.43
C THR A 341 -8.04 0.01 4.70
N GLY A 342 -7.00 -0.23 5.49
CA GLY A 342 -5.69 -0.70 5.03
C GLY A 342 -5.28 -1.99 5.72
N THR A 343 -4.64 -2.91 5.00
CA THR A 343 -4.05 -4.13 5.58
C THR A 343 -2.66 -4.41 5.01
N ALA A 344 -1.82 -5.09 5.78
CA ALA A 344 -0.48 -5.50 5.37
C ALA A 344 -0.49 -6.88 4.69
N CYS A 345 -0.13 -6.94 3.40
CA CYS A 345 -0.08 -8.17 2.62
C CYS A 345 0.89 -8.04 1.43
N GLY A 346 1.50 -9.14 1.01
CA GLY A 346 2.43 -9.15 -0.14
C GLY A 346 3.90 -8.93 0.22
N MET A 347 4.26 -8.95 1.51
CA MET A 347 5.64 -9.14 1.95
C MET A 347 6.01 -10.64 1.91
N THR A 348 7.31 -10.95 2.01
CA THR A 348 7.79 -12.34 2.02
C THR A 348 8.78 -12.62 3.14
N ASP A 349 8.79 -13.87 3.60
CA ASP A 349 9.77 -14.41 4.55
C ASP A 349 11.08 -14.83 3.84
N ALA A 350 11.07 -14.89 2.51
CA ALA A 350 12.24 -15.11 1.67
C ALA A 350 13.26 -13.99 1.85
N LYS A 351 14.54 -14.29 1.57
CA LYS A 351 15.66 -13.36 1.81
C LYS A 351 15.99 -12.54 0.56
N PHE A 352 15.72 -13.10 -0.60
CA PHE A 352 16.00 -12.53 -1.92
C PHE A 352 14.91 -12.90 -2.90
N PRO A 353 14.84 -12.26 -4.08
CA PRO A 353 13.93 -12.65 -5.14
C PRO A 353 14.19 -14.10 -5.60
N ASP A 354 13.26 -14.99 -5.28
CA ASP A 354 13.29 -16.40 -5.65
C ASP A 354 11.85 -16.95 -5.83
N PHE A 355 11.73 -18.27 -5.93
CA PHE A 355 10.42 -18.93 -6.03
C PHE A 355 9.55 -18.68 -4.79
N GLN A 356 10.12 -18.74 -3.59
CA GLN A 356 9.39 -18.51 -2.33
C GLN A 356 8.82 -17.09 -2.32
N ALA A 357 9.65 -16.10 -2.64
CA ALA A 357 9.24 -14.70 -2.71
C ALA A 357 8.06 -14.51 -3.67
N GLY A 358 8.17 -15.02 -4.90
CA GLY A 358 7.10 -14.89 -5.89
C GLY A 358 5.80 -15.56 -5.46
N ALA A 359 5.88 -16.75 -4.85
CA ALA A 359 4.71 -17.49 -4.39
C ALA A 359 4.00 -16.79 -3.24
N GLU A 360 4.73 -16.43 -2.18
CA GLU A 360 4.19 -15.78 -0.98
C GLU A 360 3.52 -14.46 -1.32
N ARG A 361 4.15 -13.65 -2.17
CA ARG A 361 3.59 -12.39 -2.65
C ARG A 361 2.27 -12.60 -3.39
N ALA A 362 2.24 -13.54 -4.33
CA ALA A 362 1.08 -13.76 -5.18
C ALA A 362 -0.15 -14.19 -4.39
N TYR A 363 -0.03 -15.21 -3.51
CA TYR A 363 -1.21 -15.72 -2.80
C TYR A 363 -1.69 -14.80 -1.68
N THR A 364 -0.80 -14.03 -1.02
CA THR A 364 -1.21 -13.11 0.04
C THR A 364 -1.86 -11.86 -0.55
N ALA A 365 -1.21 -11.21 -1.53
CA ALA A 365 -1.72 -9.98 -2.13
C ALA A 365 -3.08 -10.18 -2.84
N VAL A 366 -3.25 -11.29 -3.57
CA VAL A 366 -4.52 -11.56 -4.27
C VAL A 366 -5.67 -11.83 -3.30
N ALA A 367 -5.42 -12.49 -2.16
CA ALA A 367 -6.44 -12.76 -1.16
C ALA A 367 -6.98 -11.47 -0.55
N ALA A 368 -6.10 -10.54 -0.16
CA ALA A 368 -6.48 -9.24 0.38
C ALA A 368 -7.19 -8.37 -0.67
N ALA A 369 -6.69 -8.35 -1.91
CA ALA A 369 -7.30 -7.60 -3.01
C ALA A 369 -8.71 -8.12 -3.34
N MET A 370 -8.87 -9.43 -3.53
CA MET A 370 -10.18 -10.03 -3.81
C MET A 370 -11.16 -9.90 -2.64
N ALA A 371 -10.69 -9.72 -1.40
CA ALA A 371 -11.53 -9.42 -0.25
C ALA A 371 -11.97 -7.94 -0.18
N GLY A 372 -11.45 -7.07 -1.06
CA GLY A 372 -11.83 -5.66 -1.15
C GLY A 372 -11.08 -4.75 -0.18
N ALA A 373 -9.83 -5.06 0.16
CA ALA A 373 -8.99 -4.16 0.94
C ALA A 373 -8.76 -2.84 0.19
N ASN A 374 -9.04 -1.68 0.80
CA ASN A 374 -8.87 -0.43 0.06
C ASN A 374 -7.42 -0.12 -0.25
N VAL A 375 -6.52 -0.36 0.70
CA VAL A 375 -5.08 -0.30 0.45
C VAL A 375 -4.43 -1.58 0.99
N VAL A 376 -3.78 -2.31 0.10
CA VAL A 376 -2.89 -3.43 0.44
C VAL A 376 -1.47 -2.87 0.54
N TYR A 377 -1.00 -2.72 1.77
CA TYR A 377 0.34 -2.24 2.10
C TYR A 377 1.35 -3.38 2.10
N GLU A 378 2.63 -3.02 1.92
CA GLU A 378 3.76 -3.98 1.87
C GLU A 378 3.66 -4.92 0.66
N ALA A 379 2.87 -4.53 -0.34
CA ALA A 379 2.57 -5.33 -1.52
C ALA A 379 3.76 -5.49 -2.47
N ALA A 380 4.79 -4.65 -2.32
CA ALA A 380 5.95 -4.63 -3.19
C ALA A 380 7.26 -4.39 -2.43
N GLY A 381 8.31 -5.08 -2.89
CA GLY A 381 9.71 -4.95 -2.51
C GLY A 381 10.12 -5.38 -1.11
N MET A 382 9.26 -6.03 -0.31
CA MET A 382 9.52 -6.27 1.11
C MET A 382 9.87 -7.73 1.45
N TYR A 383 11.01 -7.94 2.11
CA TYR A 383 11.68 -9.23 2.34
C TYR A 383 12.06 -9.47 3.79
N GLY A 384 12.34 -10.73 4.12
CA GLY A 384 12.84 -11.15 5.41
C GLY A 384 11.92 -10.77 6.57
N SER A 385 10.60 -10.81 6.34
CA SER A 385 9.60 -10.40 7.34
C SER A 385 9.84 -8.96 7.82
N LEU A 386 9.80 -7.99 6.87
CA LEU A 386 10.02 -6.55 7.08
C LEU A 386 11.47 -6.12 7.39
N MET A 387 12.44 -7.04 7.33
CA MET A 387 13.84 -6.70 7.62
C MET A 387 14.59 -6.12 6.42
N GLY A 388 14.15 -6.39 5.18
CA GLY A 388 14.85 -5.96 3.97
C GLY A 388 13.92 -5.40 2.89
N ALA A 389 14.32 -4.30 2.26
CA ALA A 389 13.70 -3.81 1.03
C ALA A 389 14.58 -4.15 -0.19
N CYS A 390 13.99 -4.53 -1.33
CA CYS A 390 14.71 -4.85 -2.57
C CYS A 390 14.19 -3.98 -3.73
N PRO A 391 14.99 -3.01 -4.22
CA PRO A 391 14.60 -2.10 -5.29
C PRO A 391 14.23 -2.81 -6.61
N GLU A 392 14.95 -3.87 -6.98
CA GLU A 392 14.69 -4.67 -8.19
C GLU A 392 13.30 -5.31 -8.15
N SER A 393 12.87 -5.69 -6.95
CA SER A 393 11.60 -6.38 -6.77
C SER A 393 10.42 -5.46 -7.00
N LEU A 394 10.54 -4.15 -6.82
CA LEU A 394 9.46 -3.22 -7.19
C LEU A 394 9.01 -3.40 -8.65
N LEU A 395 9.96 -3.65 -9.55
CA LEU A 395 9.68 -3.89 -10.97
C LEU A 395 9.04 -5.26 -11.22
N MET A 396 9.50 -6.29 -10.52
CA MET A 396 8.95 -7.65 -10.63
C MET A 396 7.55 -7.75 -10.01
N ASP A 397 7.36 -7.13 -8.85
CA ASP A 397 6.11 -7.12 -8.11
C ASP A 397 5.05 -6.30 -8.85
N ASN A 398 5.44 -5.26 -9.60
CA ASN A 398 4.50 -4.56 -10.47
C ASN A 398 3.77 -5.53 -11.43
N ASP A 399 4.46 -6.51 -12.02
CA ASP A 399 3.81 -7.54 -12.86
C ASP A 399 2.87 -8.44 -12.05
N VAL A 400 3.27 -8.82 -10.83
CA VAL A 400 2.45 -9.64 -9.92
C VAL A 400 1.18 -8.90 -9.52
N LEU A 401 1.30 -7.63 -9.12
CA LEU A 401 0.19 -6.79 -8.68
C LEU A 401 -0.78 -6.49 -9.83
N GLY A 402 -0.28 -6.32 -11.06
CA GLY A 402 -1.14 -6.27 -12.25
C GLY A 402 -1.97 -7.55 -12.43
N ALA A 403 -1.37 -8.72 -12.25
CA ALA A 403 -2.08 -9.99 -12.31
C ALA A 403 -3.11 -10.15 -11.18
N CYS A 404 -2.76 -9.75 -9.95
CA CYS A 404 -3.68 -9.71 -8.81
C CYS A 404 -4.87 -8.78 -9.10
N MET A 405 -4.63 -7.61 -9.69
CA MET A 405 -5.69 -6.67 -10.06
C MET A 405 -6.58 -7.25 -11.16
N ARG A 406 -6.02 -7.97 -12.14
CA ARG A 406 -6.80 -8.62 -13.21
C ARG A 406 -7.71 -9.69 -12.63
N MET A 407 -7.26 -10.44 -11.64
CA MET A 407 -8.11 -11.40 -10.92
C MET A 407 -9.19 -10.70 -10.10
N THR A 408 -8.85 -9.58 -9.45
CA THR A 408 -9.79 -8.77 -8.67
C THR A 408 -10.92 -8.21 -9.53
N LYS A 409 -10.62 -7.71 -10.73
CA LYS A 409 -11.61 -7.23 -11.71
C LYS A 409 -12.64 -8.27 -12.13
N GLY A 410 -12.30 -9.56 -12.09
CA GLY A 410 -13.20 -10.65 -12.49
C GLY A 410 -13.47 -10.72 -13.99
N LEU A 411 -14.66 -11.18 -14.38
CA LEU A 411 -15.05 -11.37 -15.79
C LEU A 411 -16.33 -10.60 -16.10
N LYS A 412 -16.36 -9.93 -17.25
CA LYS A 412 -17.59 -9.38 -17.81
C LYS A 412 -18.36 -10.48 -18.53
N VAL A 413 -19.61 -10.72 -18.15
CA VAL A 413 -20.48 -11.72 -18.80
C VAL A 413 -21.67 -11.03 -19.41
N ASP A 414 -21.68 -10.94 -20.74
CA ASP A 414 -22.78 -10.42 -21.55
C ASP A 414 -22.85 -11.12 -22.91
N ALA A 415 -23.80 -10.71 -23.76
CA ALA A 415 -24.00 -11.33 -25.07
C ALA A 415 -22.76 -11.26 -25.98
N ASP A 416 -21.97 -10.17 -25.88
CA ASP A 416 -20.79 -9.97 -26.71
C ASP A 416 -19.60 -10.79 -26.18
N SER A 417 -19.40 -10.82 -24.85
CA SER A 417 -18.27 -11.54 -24.23
C SER A 417 -18.41 -13.06 -24.34
N LEU A 418 -19.62 -13.59 -24.44
CA LEU A 418 -19.88 -15.01 -24.72
C LEU A 418 -19.44 -15.45 -26.12
N SER A 419 -19.26 -14.51 -27.06
CA SER A 419 -18.58 -14.73 -28.34
C SER A 419 -19.19 -15.82 -29.24
N PHE A 420 -20.51 -16.08 -29.14
CA PHE A 420 -21.18 -17.18 -29.86
C PHE A 420 -20.96 -17.12 -31.37
N ASP A 421 -21.10 -15.94 -31.98
CA ASP A 421 -20.97 -15.79 -33.43
C ASP A 421 -19.55 -16.10 -33.91
N VAL A 422 -18.53 -15.65 -33.17
CA VAL A 422 -17.12 -15.93 -33.48
C VAL A 422 -16.83 -17.43 -33.31
N ILE A 423 -17.39 -18.07 -32.28
CA ILE A 423 -17.31 -19.53 -32.09
C ILE A 423 -17.93 -20.26 -33.28
N ASN A 424 -19.15 -19.90 -33.66
CA ASN A 424 -19.85 -20.50 -34.79
C ASN A 424 -19.07 -20.32 -36.11
N GLU A 425 -18.58 -19.11 -36.38
CA GLU A 425 -17.78 -18.83 -37.58
C GLU A 425 -16.52 -19.69 -37.65
N VAL A 426 -15.75 -19.78 -36.56
CA VAL A 426 -14.48 -20.52 -36.56
C VAL A 426 -14.71 -22.03 -36.67
N CYS A 427 -15.72 -22.56 -35.97
CA CYS A 427 -16.05 -23.99 -35.99
C CYS A 427 -16.67 -24.42 -37.32
N MET A 428 -17.65 -23.67 -37.84
CA MET A 428 -18.35 -24.02 -39.08
C MET A 428 -17.55 -23.62 -40.33
N GLY A 429 -16.69 -22.62 -40.23
CA GLY A 429 -15.87 -22.10 -41.32
C GLY A 429 -14.54 -22.84 -41.55
N GLY A 430 -14.22 -23.86 -40.74
CA GLY A 430 -13.04 -24.72 -40.94
C GLY A 430 -11.68 -24.08 -40.63
N LYS A 431 -11.64 -22.89 -39.99
CA LYS A 431 -10.38 -22.22 -39.58
C LYS A 431 -9.68 -22.97 -38.45
N GLY A 432 -10.44 -23.56 -37.52
CA GLY A 432 -9.92 -24.38 -36.42
C GLY A 432 -9.18 -23.62 -35.30
N HIS A 433 -9.07 -22.28 -35.37
CA HIS A 433 -8.47 -21.45 -34.30
C HIS A 433 -8.93 -19.98 -34.38
N TYR A 434 -8.77 -19.24 -33.28
CA TYR A 434 -9.22 -17.85 -33.14
C TYR A 434 -8.14 -16.79 -33.37
N LEU A 435 -6.86 -17.17 -33.50
CA LEU A 435 -5.70 -16.24 -33.56
C LEU A 435 -5.80 -15.12 -34.60
N GLY A 436 -6.50 -15.38 -35.72
CA GLY A 436 -6.70 -14.41 -36.79
C GLY A 436 -8.08 -13.77 -36.82
N SER A 437 -8.92 -13.99 -35.80
CA SER A 437 -10.25 -13.39 -35.73
C SER A 437 -10.16 -11.91 -35.34
N ASP A 438 -11.05 -11.08 -35.89
CA ASP A 438 -11.09 -9.65 -35.58
C ASP A 438 -11.33 -9.41 -34.08
N GLN A 439 -12.18 -10.24 -33.45
CA GLN A 439 -12.42 -10.17 -32.02
C GLN A 439 -11.14 -10.40 -31.20
N THR A 440 -10.39 -11.47 -31.46
CA THR A 440 -9.10 -11.74 -30.75
C THR A 440 -8.13 -10.58 -30.90
N LEU A 441 -8.03 -10.00 -32.10
CA LEU A 441 -7.12 -8.87 -32.33
C LEU A 441 -7.59 -7.60 -31.63
N SER A 442 -8.90 -7.37 -31.52
CA SER A 442 -9.48 -6.17 -30.89
C SER A 442 -9.33 -6.16 -29.37
N VAL A 443 -9.36 -7.32 -28.72
CA VAL A 443 -9.32 -7.43 -27.25
C VAL A 443 -7.94 -7.74 -26.68
N MET A 444 -6.94 -7.94 -27.55
CA MET A 444 -5.61 -8.40 -27.17
C MET A 444 -5.02 -7.59 -26.00
N GLN A 445 -5.24 -6.28 -25.97
CA GLN A 445 -4.67 -5.38 -24.98
C GLN A 445 -5.68 -4.83 -23.96
N THR A 446 -6.98 -5.13 -24.14
CA THR A 446 -8.05 -4.65 -23.25
C THR A 446 -8.58 -5.75 -22.33
N GLU A 447 -8.50 -7.02 -22.75
CA GLU A 447 -8.95 -8.18 -21.98
C GLU A 447 -7.80 -8.90 -21.28
N TYR A 448 -6.63 -8.94 -21.93
CA TYR A 448 -5.45 -9.65 -21.44
C TYR A 448 -4.40 -8.69 -20.88
N ILE A 449 -3.84 -9.07 -19.74
CA ILE A 449 -2.68 -8.39 -19.16
C ILE A 449 -1.38 -9.11 -19.55
N TYR A 450 -0.38 -8.32 -19.91
CA TYR A 450 0.95 -8.81 -20.27
C TYR A 450 1.98 -8.30 -19.25
N PRO A 451 2.86 -9.19 -18.74
CA PRO A 451 3.92 -8.78 -17.84
C PRO A 451 4.97 -7.97 -18.60
N ASN A 452 5.58 -7.00 -17.93
CA ASN A 452 6.69 -6.21 -18.47
C ASN A 452 8.01 -6.99 -18.42
N LEU A 453 8.25 -7.76 -17.36
CA LEU A 453 9.47 -8.54 -17.15
C LEU A 453 9.26 -10.05 -17.32
N GLY A 454 8.10 -10.56 -16.90
CA GLY A 454 7.76 -11.99 -16.98
C GLY A 454 7.88 -12.57 -18.38
N ASP A 455 8.48 -13.76 -18.49
CA ASP A 455 8.72 -14.43 -19.78
C ASP A 455 7.61 -15.44 -20.10
N ARG A 456 6.89 -15.22 -21.20
CA ARG A 456 5.86 -16.13 -21.74
C ARG A 456 6.27 -16.76 -23.07
N SER A 457 7.55 -16.66 -23.45
CA SER A 457 8.04 -17.19 -24.71
C SER A 457 8.11 -18.73 -24.70
N SER A 458 8.05 -19.34 -25.88
CA SER A 458 8.27 -20.78 -26.00
C SER A 458 9.73 -21.15 -25.65
N PRO A 459 10.02 -22.39 -25.22
CA PRO A 459 11.38 -22.78 -24.86
C PRO A 459 12.45 -22.53 -25.95
N ASN A 460 12.08 -22.68 -27.24
CA ASN A 460 12.99 -22.40 -28.34
C ASN A 460 13.30 -20.91 -28.46
N VAL A 461 12.27 -20.06 -28.37
CA VAL A 461 12.44 -18.59 -28.41
C VAL A 461 13.24 -18.10 -27.21
N TRP A 462 12.95 -18.61 -26.00
CA TRP A 462 13.72 -18.32 -24.80
C TRP A 462 15.21 -18.69 -24.97
N ALA A 463 15.49 -19.86 -25.55
CA ALA A 463 16.86 -20.29 -25.83
C ALA A 463 17.55 -19.40 -26.89
N GLU A 464 16.85 -19.02 -27.95
CA GLU A 464 17.33 -18.09 -28.99
C GLU A 464 17.60 -16.68 -28.43
N GLN A 465 16.85 -16.25 -27.42
CA GLN A 465 17.05 -14.99 -26.70
C GLN A 465 18.19 -15.05 -25.66
N GLY A 466 18.94 -16.16 -25.60
CA GLY A 466 20.07 -16.29 -24.69
C GLY A 466 19.68 -16.74 -23.28
N LYS A 467 18.52 -17.38 -23.11
CA LYS A 467 18.05 -17.94 -21.84
C LYS A 467 17.97 -16.91 -20.71
N PRO A 468 17.29 -15.77 -20.93
CA PRO A 468 17.36 -14.68 -19.98
C PRO A 468 16.73 -15.05 -18.63
N VAL A 469 17.32 -14.54 -17.56
CA VAL A 469 16.88 -14.73 -16.17
C VAL A 469 16.10 -13.49 -15.71
N LEU A 470 14.97 -13.71 -15.05
CA LEU A 470 14.05 -12.64 -14.64
C LEU A 470 14.73 -11.59 -13.73
N LEU A 471 15.47 -12.05 -12.72
CA LEU A 471 16.17 -11.17 -11.77
C LEU A 471 17.23 -10.31 -12.47
N ASP A 472 18.00 -10.89 -13.39
CA ASP A 472 19.00 -10.14 -14.17
C ASP A 472 18.36 -9.04 -15.03
N LYS A 473 17.18 -9.31 -15.62
CA LYS A 473 16.40 -8.29 -16.34
C LYS A 473 15.98 -7.15 -15.40
N ALA A 474 15.50 -7.48 -14.19
CA ALA A 474 15.07 -6.49 -13.21
C ALA A 474 16.24 -5.62 -12.72
N ILE A 475 17.41 -6.22 -12.45
CA ILE A 475 18.65 -5.51 -12.10
C ILE A 475 19.05 -4.53 -13.21
N ALA A 476 19.07 -5.00 -14.46
CA ALA A 476 19.42 -4.15 -15.59
C ALA A 476 18.42 -2.99 -15.77
N LYS A 477 17.11 -3.27 -15.64
CA LYS A 477 16.08 -2.24 -15.79
C LYS A 477 16.12 -1.20 -14.66
N LYS A 478 16.37 -1.62 -13.43
CA LYS A 478 16.63 -0.71 -12.28
C LYS A 478 17.76 0.27 -12.63
N LYS A 479 18.91 -0.24 -13.09
CA LYS A 479 20.07 0.59 -13.43
C LYS A 479 19.76 1.59 -14.55
N GLU A 480 19.05 1.16 -15.59
CA GLU A 480 18.61 2.03 -16.69
C GLU A 480 17.68 3.15 -16.20
N LEU A 481 16.69 2.80 -15.38
CA LEU A 481 15.72 3.74 -14.83
C LEU A 481 16.41 4.78 -13.95
N LEU A 482 17.22 4.35 -12.98
CA LEU A 482 17.90 5.26 -12.06
C LEU A 482 18.92 6.17 -12.74
N ALA A 483 19.42 5.79 -13.92
CA ALA A 483 20.30 6.64 -14.72
C ALA A 483 19.56 7.72 -15.53
N SER A 484 18.25 7.57 -15.78
CA SER A 484 17.52 8.39 -16.76
C SER A 484 16.24 9.05 -16.26
N TYR A 485 15.60 8.50 -15.22
CA TYR A 485 14.31 8.99 -14.73
C TYR A 485 14.47 9.83 -13.45
N PHE A 486 14.30 11.14 -13.57
CA PHE A 486 14.26 12.06 -12.43
C PHE A 486 12.89 12.76 -12.42
N PRO A 487 12.05 12.54 -11.39
CA PRO A 487 10.76 13.19 -11.29
C PRO A 487 10.90 14.73 -11.28
N THR A 488 9.95 15.41 -11.93
CA THR A 488 9.98 16.87 -12.13
C THR A 488 8.77 17.57 -11.51
N HIS A 489 7.98 16.87 -10.69
CA HIS A 489 6.75 17.38 -10.09
C HIS A 489 6.98 18.43 -8.99
N ILE A 490 8.18 18.50 -8.42
CA ILE A 490 8.57 19.56 -7.48
C ILE A 490 9.40 20.63 -8.20
N SER A 491 9.11 21.91 -7.96
CA SER A 491 9.85 23.02 -8.57
C SER A 491 11.21 23.27 -7.91
N ASP A 492 12.13 23.90 -8.64
CA ASP A 492 13.42 24.37 -8.12
C ASP A 492 13.27 25.37 -6.97
N GLU A 493 12.25 26.22 -7.03
CA GLU A 493 11.97 27.20 -5.98
C GLU A 493 11.61 26.49 -4.66
N ALA A 494 10.73 25.49 -4.71
CA ALA A 494 10.32 24.74 -3.52
C ALA A 494 11.50 23.95 -2.91
N ASP A 495 12.28 23.27 -3.76
CA ASP A 495 13.50 22.55 -3.35
C ASP A 495 14.51 23.48 -2.65
N LEU A 496 14.82 24.63 -3.25
CA LEU A 496 15.74 25.61 -2.67
C LEU A 496 15.21 26.21 -1.36
N ALA A 497 13.91 26.49 -1.26
CA ALA A 497 13.28 27.00 -0.04
C ALA A 497 13.38 25.98 1.11
N ILE A 498 13.13 24.70 0.83
CA ILE A 498 13.27 23.61 1.80
C ILE A 498 14.72 23.50 2.27
N ARG A 499 15.68 23.48 1.35
CA ARG A 499 17.12 23.36 1.70
C ARG A 499 17.65 24.56 2.48
N ALA A 500 17.01 25.73 2.37
CA ALA A 500 17.38 26.90 3.16
C ALA A 500 16.96 26.78 4.64
N GLU A 501 15.92 25.98 4.94
CA GLU A 501 15.38 25.80 6.31
C GLU A 501 15.76 24.46 6.94
N PHE A 502 15.98 23.41 6.14
CA PHE A 502 16.18 22.04 6.61
C PHE A 502 17.51 21.44 6.12
N ASP A 503 18.13 20.61 6.96
CA ASP A 503 19.36 19.87 6.64
C ASP A 503 19.08 18.67 5.73
N ILE A 504 18.95 18.92 4.43
CA ILE A 504 18.68 17.89 3.41
C ILE A 504 19.99 17.26 2.92
N ARG A 505 20.11 15.94 3.10
CA ARG A 505 21.31 15.15 2.82
C ARG A 505 21.46 14.73 1.36
N LEU A 506 20.37 14.54 0.62
CA LEU A 506 20.45 14.35 -0.83
C LEU A 506 20.99 15.62 -1.49
N THR A 507 22.00 15.49 -2.33
CA THR A 507 22.51 16.62 -3.11
C THR A 507 21.56 16.96 -4.27
N ARG A 508 21.72 18.16 -4.87
CA ARG A 508 20.97 18.53 -6.09
C ARG A 508 21.36 17.66 -7.30
N GLU A 509 22.64 17.29 -7.40
CA GLU A 509 23.12 16.38 -8.45
C GLU A 509 22.44 15.00 -8.36
N GLN A 510 22.28 14.45 -7.15
CA GLN A 510 21.59 13.16 -6.95
C GLN A 510 20.12 13.19 -7.36
N ILE A 511 19.48 14.36 -7.32
CA ILE A 511 18.09 14.53 -7.80
C ILE A 511 18.02 15.02 -9.26
N GLY A 512 19.15 15.02 -9.97
CA GLY A 512 19.23 15.35 -11.40
C GLY A 512 19.17 16.85 -11.72
N ARG A 513 19.67 17.71 -10.80
CA ARG A 513 19.61 19.18 -10.92
C ARG A 513 20.97 19.87 -10.82
#